data_AF-A0A3P0P0E6-F1
#
_entry.id   AF-A0A3P0P0E6-F1
#
_cell.length_a   1.000
_cell.length_b   1.000
_cell.length_c   1.000
_cell.angle_alpha   90.00
_cell.angle_beta   90.00
_cell.angle_gamma   90.00
#
_symmetry.space_group_name_H-M   'P 1'
#
loop_
_entity.id
_entity.type
_entity.pdbx_description
1 polymer ?
#
loop_
_entity_poly.entity_id
_entity_poly.type
_entity_poly.pdbx_seq_one_letter_code
_entity_poly.pdbx_strand_id
1 'polypeptide(L)'
;MESKEAVAVHHFDPNSLVYAGSSVAYIGPAGDCQVPAFAMLEAAPEAPSGSVARATSIDGGTWEIVRDWRSTAVYRIADGSRYEFGASDARFAAWDGIGDMPAGFTEQQKPDGYYAWDGTAWAFDIVAARAAAVAAVDAKRADVLASPFQYGDNRFNADAGSITQIAAMAQLATVAKLAEQPYTAIWTSADGVDVMLDADGMVGLAMAAAARQPAAYQIATQLKSQIAAAGDEAALAAIVWPQ
;
A
#
# COMPACT_ATOMS: atom_id res chain seq x y z
N MET A 1 11.65 68.32 -18.11
CA MET A 1 11.41 66.95 -17.62
C MET A 1 12.77 66.44 -17.17
N GLU A 2 13.08 66.53 -15.88
CA GLU A 2 14.30 65.91 -15.35
C GLU A 2 14.20 64.41 -15.61
N SER A 3 15.23 63.84 -16.24
CA SER A 3 15.40 62.39 -16.26
C SER A 3 15.64 61.96 -14.82
N LYS A 4 14.60 61.49 -14.14
CA LYS A 4 14.77 60.85 -12.84
C LYS A 4 15.65 59.63 -13.07
N GLU A 5 16.85 59.69 -12.53
CA GLU A 5 17.76 58.55 -12.52
C GLU A 5 17.07 57.40 -11.79
N ALA A 6 17.12 56.21 -12.37
CA ALA A 6 16.42 55.03 -11.88
C ALA A 6 17.39 53.85 -11.88
N VAL A 7 17.29 53.02 -10.85
CA VAL A 7 18.13 51.83 -10.65
C VAL A 7 17.26 50.58 -10.65
N ALA A 8 17.80 49.47 -11.13
CA ALA A 8 17.12 48.19 -11.06
C ALA A 8 16.99 47.72 -9.60
N VAL A 9 15.84 47.13 -9.28
CA VAL A 9 15.61 46.41 -8.01
C VAL A 9 15.03 45.05 -8.32
N HIS A 10 15.43 44.05 -7.55
CA HIS A 10 15.15 42.64 -7.78
C HIS A 10 14.35 42.09 -6.61
N HIS A 11 13.11 41.70 -6.86
CA HIS A 11 12.13 41.28 -5.86
C HIS A 11 12.25 39.80 -5.55
N PHE A 12 11.86 39.41 -4.34
CA PHE A 12 11.70 38.02 -3.94
C PHE A 12 10.38 37.80 -3.18
N ASP A 13 9.86 36.58 -3.23
CA ASP A 13 8.66 36.19 -2.48
C ASP A 13 8.98 36.11 -0.97
N PRO A 14 8.20 36.75 -0.08
CA PRO A 14 8.54 36.82 1.35
C PRO A 14 8.40 35.49 2.10
N ASN A 15 7.78 34.45 1.52
CA ASN A 15 7.62 33.15 2.18
C ASN A 15 8.74 32.17 1.77
N SER A 16 9.05 32.09 0.48
CA SER A 16 10.05 31.18 -0.09
C SER A 16 11.42 31.83 -0.32
N LEU A 17 11.47 33.17 -0.26
CA LEU A 17 12.63 34.02 -0.56
C LEU A 17 13.13 33.90 -2.02
N VAL A 18 12.38 33.22 -2.89
CA VAL A 18 12.74 33.00 -4.29
C VAL A 18 12.57 34.29 -5.09
N TYR A 19 13.53 34.58 -5.97
CA TYR A 19 13.46 35.70 -6.91
C TYR A 19 12.15 35.68 -7.72
N ALA A 20 11.43 36.80 -7.73
CA ALA A 20 10.10 36.94 -8.30
C ALA A 20 10.05 37.88 -9.52
N GLY A 21 11.11 38.64 -9.78
CA GLY A 21 11.18 39.57 -10.91
C GLY A 21 11.96 40.84 -10.61
N SER A 22 12.12 41.69 -11.62
CA SER A 22 12.84 42.97 -11.51
C SER A 22 11.93 44.14 -11.83
N SER A 23 12.19 45.28 -11.21
CA SER A 23 11.57 46.56 -11.54
C SER A 23 12.59 47.69 -11.41
N VAL A 24 12.14 48.95 -11.49
CA VAL A 24 13.00 50.12 -11.26
C VAL A 24 12.58 50.87 -10.00
N ALA A 25 13.56 51.33 -9.23
CA ALA A 25 13.38 52.28 -8.14
C ALA A 25 13.96 53.63 -8.55
N TYR A 26 13.26 54.71 -8.19
CA TYR A 26 13.73 56.07 -8.48
C TYR A 26 14.75 56.53 -7.45
N ILE A 27 15.74 57.28 -7.93
CA ILE A 27 16.72 57.94 -7.08
C ILE A 27 16.12 59.28 -6.63
N GLY A 28 16.07 59.48 -5.31
CA GLY A 28 15.58 60.69 -4.68
C GLY A 28 16.53 61.87 -4.88
N PRO A 29 16.08 63.10 -4.62
CA PRO A 29 16.91 64.31 -4.74
C PRO A 29 18.18 64.29 -3.86
N ALA A 30 18.21 63.46 -2.81
CA ALA A 30 19.37 63.28 -1.93
C ALA A 30 20.32 62.15 -2.38
N GLY A 31 20.05 61.51 -3.52
CA GLY A 31 20.82 60.37 -4.03
C GLY A 31 20.45 59.02 -3.41
N ASP A 32 19.40 58.97 -2.59
CA ASP A 32 18.89 57.76 -1.96
C ASP A 32 18.01 56.95 -2.92
N CYS A 33 18.23 55.64 -2.98
CA CYS A 33 17.35 54.73 -3.72
C CYS A 33 16.22 54.22 -2.81
N GLN A 34 14.97 54.41 -3.24
CA GLN A 34 13.82 53.86 -2.53
C GLN A 34 13.63 52.38 -2.90
N VAL A 35 14.36 51.49 -2.22
CA VAL A 35 14.25 50.04 -2.40
C VAL A 35 12.98 49.54 -1.69
N PRO A 36 12.02 48.90 -2.40
CA PRO A 36 10.85 48.30 -1.78
C PRO A 36 11.23 47.20 -0.77
N ALA A 37 10.32 46.87 0.15
CA ALA A 37 10.46 45.68 0.97
C ALA A 37 10.54 44.43 0.07
N PHE A 38 11.30 43.43 0.53
CA PHE A 38 11.53 42.18 -0.20
C PHE A 38 12.18 42.37 -1.58
N ALA A 39 13.06 43.37 -1.69
CA ALA A 39 13.84 43.63 -2.89
C ALA A 39 15.30 43.95 -2.56
N MET A 40 16.19 43.66 -3.51
CA MET A 40 17.64 43.94 -3.41
C MET A 40 18.12 44.70 -4.64
N LEU A 41 19.16 45.53 -4.46
CA LEU A 41 19.81 46.25 -5.56
C LEU A 41 20.73 45.36 -6.38
N GLU A 42 21.29 44.33 -5.74
CA GLU A 42 22.11 43.33 -6.43
C GLU A 42 21.21 42.44 -7.30
N ALA A 43 21.64 42.23 -8.55
CA ALA A 43 20.92 41.38 -9.48
C ALA A 43 20.92 39.92 -9.02
N ALA A 44 19.76 39.27 -9.12
CA ALA A 44 19.68 37.84 -8.92
C ALA A 44 20.57 37.13 -9.95
N PRO A 45 21.42 36.17 -9.51
CA PRO A 45 22.23 35.41 -10.43
C PRO A 45 21.34 34.57 -11.35
N GLU A 46 21.80 34.30 -12.56
CA GLU A 46 21.12 33.39 -13.47
C GLU A 46 21.18 31.96 -12.89
N ALA A 47 20.01 31.40 -12.58
CA ALA A 47 19.92 30.05 -12.03
C ALA A 47 19.85 29.00 -13.18
N PRO A 48 20.65 27.93 -13.12
CA PRO A 48 20.56 26.84 -14.09
C PRO A 48 19.22 26.10 -13.97
N SER A 49 18.89 25.29 -14.99
CA SER A 49 17.68 24.45 -14.97
C SER A 49 17.64 23.56 -13.71
N GLY A 50 16.51 23.57 -13.00
CA GLY A 50 16.33 22.84 -11.74
C GLY A 50 16.86 23.57 -10.51
N SER A 51 17.16 24.87 -10.61
CA SER A 51 17.54 25.71 -9.48
C SER A 51 16.86 27.08 -9.56
N VAL A 52 16.84 27.78 -8.42
CA VAL A 52 16.33 29.14 -8.30
C VAL A 52 17.30 30.00 -7.50
N ALA A 53 17.31 31.30 -7.79
CA ALA A 53 17.94 32.27 -6.92
C ALA A 53 17.03 32.55 -5.71
N ARG A 54 17.57 32.45 -4.51
CA ARG A 54 16.89 32.69 -3.24
C ARG A 54 17.66 33.75 -2.44
N ALA A 55 16.95 34.67 -1.80
CA ALA A 55 17.56 35.60 -0.85
C ALA A 55 17.90 34.86 0.46
N THR A 56 19.06 35.16 1.05
CA THR A 56 19.50 34.49 2.30
C THR A 56 18.75 34.94 3.55
N SER A 57 18.00 36.04 3.48
CA SER A 57 17.20 36.58 4.58
C SER A 57 16.01 37.40 4.08
N ILE A 58 14.93 37.42 4.88
CA ILE A 58 13.74 38.23 4.62
C ILE A 58 14.02 39.75 4.71
N ASP A 59 14.99 40.14 5.53
CA ASP A 59 15.39 41.55 5.73
C ASP A 59 16.30 42.07 4.61
N GLY A 60 16.56 41.27 3.59
CA GLY A 60 17.58 41.51 2.58
C GLY A 60 18.92 40.88 2.95
N GLY A 61 19.74 40.59 1.94
CA GLY A 61 20.99 39.86 2.11
C GLY A 61 21.72 39.67 0.78
N THR A 62 22.28 38.49 0.57
CA THR A 62 22.88 38.08 -0.71
C THR A 62 21.95 37.08 -1.41
N TRP A 63 22.19 36.87 -2.69
CA TRP A 63 21.58 35.77 -3.41
C TRP A 63 22.35 34.47 -3.20
N GLU A 64 21.63 33.36 -3.12
CA GLU A 64 22.17 32.01 -3.24
C GLU A 64 21.42 31.24 -4.32
N ILE A 65 22.08 30.29 -4.98
CA ILE A 65 21.44 29.38 -5.92
C ILE A 65 21.13 28.09 -5.17
N VAL A 66 19.85 27.73 -5.14
CA VAL A 66 19.36 26.53 -4.45
C VAL A 66 18.56 25.65 -5.40
N ARG A 67 18.54 24.33 -5.13
CA ARG A 67 17.79 23.38 -5.96
C ARG A 67 16.29 23.63 -5.86
N ASP A 68 15.60 23.49 -6.98
CA ASP A 68 14.14 23.54 -7.09
C ASP A 68 13.61 22.14 -7.38
N TRP A 69 12.88 21.59 -6.40
CA TRP A 69 12.33 20.24 -6.45
C TRP A 69 10.90 20.21 -6.98
N ARG A 70 10.26 21.35 -7.21
CA ARG A 70 8.82 21.42 -7.51
C ARG A 70 8.43 20.76 -8.83
N SER A 71 9.38 20.61 -9.75
CA SER A 71 9.21 19.87 -11.01
C SER A 71 9.65 18.39 -10.93
N THR A 72 10.19 17.95 -9.80
CA THR A 72 10.71 16.60 -9.57
C THR A 72 9.71 15.80 -8.75
N ALA A 73 9.49 14.53 -9.11
CA ALA A 73 8.67 13.65 -8.30
C ALA A 73 9.41 13.31 -7.00
N VAL A 74 8.84 13.71 -5.87
CA VAL A 74 9.36 13.42 -4.53
C VAL A 74 8.34 12.56 -3.79
N TYR A 75 8.83 11.61 -3.00
CA TYR A 75 8.03 10.63 -2.27
C TYR A 75 8.38 10.67 -0.78
N ARG A 76 7.39 10.41 0.08
CA ARG A 76 7.60 10.25 1.52
C ARG A 76 8.18 8.86 1.79
N ILE A 77 9.29 8.77 2.52
CA ILE A 77 9.87 7.47 2.89
C ILE A 77 9.01 6.70 3.89
N ALA A 78 8.09 7.38 4.58
CA ALA A 78 7.22 6.77 5.60
C ALA A 78 6.22 5.76 5.01
N ASP A 79 5.69 6.05 3.82
CA ASP A 79 4.64 5.24 3.18
C ASP A 79 4.82 5.03 1.67
N GLY A 80 5.71 5.80 1.03
CA GLY A 80 5.93 5.81 -0.41
C GLY A 80 4.98 6.74 -1.17
N SER A 81 4.12 7.50 -0.49
CA SER A 81 3.19 8.44 -1.12
C SER A 81 3.92 9.59 -1.81
N ARG A 82 3.37 10.07 -2.92
CA ARG A 82 3.86 11.27 -3.60
C ARG A 82 3.69 12.49 -2.69
N TYR A 83 4.75 13.29 -2.58
CA TYR A 83 4.73 14.57 -1.91
C TYR A 83 4.20 15.64 -2.87
N GLU A 84 3.24 16.43 -2.39
CA GLU A 84 2.64 17.52 -3.15
C GLU A 84 3.05 18.85 -2.49
N PHE A 85 3.85 19.64 -3.21
CA PHE A 85 4.35 20.92 -2.70
C PHE A 85 3.19 21.91 -2.49
N GLY A 86 3.23 22.65 -1.38
CA GLY A 86 2.20 23.65 -1.06
C GLY A 86 0.90 23.09 -0.48
N ALA A 87 0.76 21.76 -0.33
CA ALA A 87 -0.31 21.17 0.44
C ALA A 87 0.07 21.15 1.93
N SER A 88 -0.67 21.86 2.77
CA SER A 88 -0.48 21.78 4.23
C SER A 88 -0.96 20.42 4.73
N ASP A 89 -0.06 19.47 4.95
CA ASP A 89 -0.35 18.30 5.79
C ASP A 89 0.13 18.57 7.22
N ALA A 90 -0.77 18.44 8.20
CA ALA A 90 -0.45 18.69 9.62
C ALA A 90 0.59 17.71 10.21
N ARG A 91 1.14 16.80 9.41
CA ARG A 91 2.04 15.71 9.84
C ARG A 91 3.51 15.99 9.55
N PHE A 92 3.85 16.93 8.65
CA PHE A 92 5.22 17.34 8.38
C PHE A 92 5.30 18.87 8.31
N ALA A 93 6.44 19.44 8.68
CA ALA A 93 6.70 20.84 8.35
C ALA A 93 6.60 20.95 6.82
N ALA A 94 5.69 21.80 6.32
CA ALA A 94 5.46 21.95 4.89
C ALA A 94 6.77 22.43 4.25
N TRP A 95 7.42 21.55 3.50
CA TRP A 95 8.58 21.88 2.71
C TRP A 95 8.08 22.36 1.35
N ASP A 96 8.47 23.57 0.97
CA ASP A 96 8.02 24.22 -0.27
C ASP A 96 8.72 23.69 -1.52
N GLY A 97 9.68 22.77 -1.36
CA GLY A 97 10.45 22.19 -2.44
C GLY A 97 11.68 23.00 -2.83
N ILE A 98 12.08 23.98 -2.02
CA ILE A 98 13.26 24.80 -2.27
C ILE A 98 14.41 24.39 -1.34
N GLY A 99 15.62 24.27 -1.89
CA GLY A 99 16.83 23.96 -1.14
C GLY A 99 17.03 22.47 -0.88
N ASP A 100 17.65 22.14 0.25
CA ASP A 100 18.00 20.76 0.58
C ASP A 100 16.76 19.93 0.89
N MET A 101 16.71 18.73 0.33
CA MET A 101 15.62 17.78 0.57
C MET A 101 15.67 17.29 2.03
N PRO A 102 14.58 17.43 2.80
CA PRO A 102 14.53 16.91 4.17
C PRO A 102 14.66 15.38 4.20
N ALA A 103 15.19 14.85 5.31
CA ALA A 103 15.45 13.41 5.48
C ALA A 103 14.20 12.50 5.39
N GLY A 104 12.99 13.05 5.41
CA GLY A 104 11.73 12.31 5.26
C GLY A 104 11.32 12.02 3.82
N PHE A 105 12.15 12.41 2.84
CA PHE A 105 11.81 12.36 1.42
C PHE A 105 12.86 11.65 0.57
N THR A 106 12.44 11.18 -0.60
CA THR A 106 13.28 10.54 -1.60
C THR A 106 12.75 10.81 -3.01
N GLU A 107 13.63 10.80 -4.02
CA GLU A 107 13.25 10.77 -5.44
C GLU A 107 12.81 9.37 -5.89
N GLN A 108 13.09 8.33 -5.09
CA GLN A 108 12.80 6.95 -5.43
C GLN A 108 11.34 6.61 -5.15
N GLN A 109 10.61 6.27 -6.21
CA GLN A 109 9.26 5.74 -6.06
C GLN A 109 9.31 4.39 -5.33
N LYS A 110 8.41 4.22 -4.36
CA LYS A 110 8.22 2.94 -3.68
C LYS A 110 7.69 1.90 -4.69
N PRO A 111 8.34 0.74 -4.85
CA PRO A 111 7.77 -0.36 -5.63
C PRO A 111 6.47 -0.88 -5.01
N ASP A 112 5.62 -1.47 -5.85
CA ASP A 112 4.42 -2.14 -5.35
C ASP A 112 4.79 -3.34 -4.44
N GLY A 113 3.88 -3.72 -3.56
CA GLY A 113 4.08 -4.86 -2.66
C GLY A 113 4.75 -4.49 -1.33
N TYR A 114 5.58 -5.40 -0.82
CA TYR A 114 6.13 -5.32 0.54
C TYR A 114 7.53 -4.72 0.52
N TYR A 115 7.59 -3.41 0.37
CA TYR A 115 8.85 -2.66 0.42
C TYR A 115 8.85 -1.66 1.59
N ALA A 116 9.99 -1.58 2.27
CA ALA A 116 10.26 -0.64 3.36
C ALA A 116 11.55 0.13 3.08
N TRP A 117 11.63 1.36 3.56
CA TRP A 117 12.83 2.18 3.42
C TRP A 117 13.91 1.68 4.37
N ASP A 118 15.09 1.33 3.86
CA ASP A 118 16.21 0.82 4.67
C ASP A 118 17.16 1.92 5.18
N GLY A 119 16.86 3.18 4.85
CA GLY A 119 17.72 4.34 5.09
C GLY A 119 18.30 4.93 3.81
N THR A 120 18.38 4.14 2.74
CA THR A 120 19.00 4.52 1.46
C THR A 120 18.16 4.19 0.24
N ALA A 121 17.41 3.09 0.26
CA ALA A 121 16.57 2.62 -0.83
C ALA A 121 15.36 1.85 -0.29
N TRP A 122 14.42 1.58 -1.18
CA TRP A 122 13.33 0.65 -0.91
C TRP A 122 13.86 -0.78 -0.96
N ALA A 123 13.91 -1.43 0.20
CA ALA A 123 14.28 -2.83 0.33
C ALA A 123 13.04 -3.71 0.51
N PHE A 124 13.06 -4.90 -0.09
CA PHE A 124 11.98 -5.87 0.05
C PHE A 124 11.88 -6.36 1.50
N ASP A 125 10.75 -6.09 2.15
CA ASP A 125 10.45 -6.52 3.50
C ASP A 125 9.90 -7.95 3.47
N ILE A 126 10.83 -8.90 3.44
CA ILE A 126 10.51 -10.33 3.46
C ILE A 126 9.71 -10.74 4.70
N VAL A 127 9.88 -10.04 5.84
CA VAL A 127 9.17 -10.37 7.08
C VAL A 127 7.70 -10.00 6.96
N ALA A 128 7.40 -8.78 6.50
CA ALA A 128 6.03 -8.34 6.23
C ALA A 128 5.37 -9.19 5.13
N ALA A 129 6.11 -9.49 4.05
CA ALA A 129 5.63 -10.31 2.95
C ALA A 129 5.25 -11.73 3.40
N ARG A 130 6.11 -12.40 4.19
CA ARG A 130 5.83 -13.73 4.74
C ARG A 130 4.63 -13.71 5.68
N ALA A 131 4.51 -12.69 6.54
CA ALA A 131 3.38 -12.58 7.46
C ALA A 131 2.05 -12.47 6.70
N ALA A 132 2.00 -11.64 5.65
CA ALA A 132 0.82 -11.53 4.80
C ALA A 132 0.52 -12.83 4.02
N ALA A 133 1.53 -13.51 3.49
CA ALA A 133 1.37 -14.79 2.81
C ALA A 133 0.80 -15.88 3.75
N VAL A 134 1.26 -15.93 5.01
CA VAL A 134 0.72 -16.85 6.02
C VAL A 134 -0.77 -16.55 6.28
N ALA A 135 -1.12 -15.27 6.43
CA ALA A 135 -2.52 -14.87 6.62
C ALA A 135 -3.39 -15.25 5.42
N ALA A 136 -2.88 -15.10 4.20
CA ALA A 136 -3.58 -15.52 2.98
C ALA A 136 -3.80 -17.03 2.93
N VAL A 137 -2.82 -17.84 3.34
CA VAL A 137 -2.97 -19.31 3.45
C VAL A 137 -4.01 -19.69 4.50
N ASP A 138 -4.04 -19.02 5.65
CA ASP A 138 -5.04 -19.27 6.69
C ASP A 138 -6.45 -18.90 6.23
N ALA A 139 -6.59 -17.76 5.55
CA ALA A 139 -7.86 -17.34 4.94
C ALA A 139 -8.31 -18.34 3.87
N LYS A 140 -7.40 -18.81 3.01
CA LYS A 140 -7.74 -19.80 1.97
C LYS A 140 -8.10 -21.15 2.56
N ARG A 141 -7.43 -21.61 3.63
CA ARG A 141 -7.84 -22.82 4.34
C ARG A 141 -9.26 -22.71 4.88
N ALA A 142 -9.60 -21.58 5.50
CA ALA A 142 -10.94 -21.36 6.02
C ALA A 142 -12.00 -21.36 4.90
N ASP A 143 -11.72 -20.67 3.79
CA ASP A 143 -12.55 -20.67 2.57
C ASP A 143 -12.75 -22.08 2.01
N VAL A 144 -11.66 -22.86 1.90
CA VAL A 144 -11.72 -24.25 1.42
C VAL A 144 -12.57 -25.11 2.33
N LEU A 145 -12.54 -24.93 3.65
CA LEU A 145 -13.34 -25.73 4.57
C LEU A 145 -14.84 -25.36 4.53
N ALA A 146 -15.16 -24.09 4.34
CA ALA A 146 -16.53 -23.59 4.23
C ALA A 146 -17.17 -23.84 2.86
N SER A 147 -16.35 -24.01 1.81
CA SER A 147 -16.82 -24.21 0.43
C SER A 147 -17.52 -25.56 0.24
N PRO A 148 -18.51 -25.67 -0.67
CA PRO A 148 -19.12 -26.94 -1.00
C PRO A 148 -18.10 -27.96 -1.53
N PHE A 149 -18.32 -29.24 -1.23
CA PHE A 149 -17.41 -30.33 -1.60
C PHE A 149 -18.10 -31.41 -2.41
N GLN A 150 -17.35 -32.12 -3.23
CA GLN A 150 -17.86 -33.18 -4.08
C GLN A 150 -17.95 -34.51 -3.32
N TYR A 151 -19.06 -35.21 -3.49
CA TYR A 151 -19.25 -36.59 -3.05
C TYR A 151 -20.16 -37.32 -4.06
N GLY A 152 -19.62 -38.36 -4.70
CA GLY A 152 -20.24 -38.94 -5.89
C GLY A 152 -20.36 -37.90 -7.02
N ASP A 153 -21.53 -37.85 -7.65
CA ASP A 153 -21.83 -36.93 -8.75
C ASP A 153 -22.36 -35.55 -8.29
N ASN A 154 -22.49 -35.34 -6.98
CA ASN A 154 -23.12 -34.15 -6.42
C ASN A 154 -22.17 -33.36 -5.52
N ARG A 155 -22.45 -32.06 -5.35
CA ARG A 155 -21.76 -31.19 -4.39
C ARG A 155 -22.62 -30.98 -3.15
N PHE A 156 -22.00 -30.93 -1.97
CA PHE A 156 -22.71 -30.75 -0.70
C PHE A 156 -22.15 -29.55 0.05
N ASN A 157 -23.03 -28.82 0.73
CA ASN A 157 -22.66 -27.65 1.52
C ASN A 157 -21.77 -28.05 2.71
N ALA A 158 -20.86 -27.16 3.07
CA ALA A 158 -19.89 -27.38 4.15
C ALA A 158 -19.87 -26.27 5.19
N ASP A 159 -20.89 -25.41 5.22
CA ASP A 159 -21.07 -24.51 6.34
C ASP A 159 -21.26 -25.30 7.64
N ALA A 160 -21.04 -24.64 8.78
CA ALA A 160 -21.06 -25.29 10.08
C ALA A 160 -22.39 -26.02 10.38
N GLY A 161 -23.51 -25.48 9.89
CA GLY A 161 -24.83 -26.11 10.02
C GLY A 161 -24.90 -27.40 9.22
N SER A 162 -24.54 -27.34 7.94
CA SER A 162 -24.51 -28.52 7.06
C SER A 162 -23.60 -29.62 7.59
N ILE A 163 -22.37 -29.29 8.04
CA ILE A 163 -21.43 -30.28 8.59
C ILE A 163 -21.99 -30.95 9.86
N THR A 164 -22.60 -30.16 10.75
CA THR A 164 -23.22 -30.68 11.98
C THR A 164 -24.37 -31.62 11.66
N GLN A 165 -25.22 -31.25 10.70
CA GLN A 165 -26.35 -32.07 10.28
C GLN A 165 -25.90 -33.36 9.58
N ILE A 166 -24.89 -33.29 8.70
CA ILE A 166 -24.30 -34.45 8.03
C ILE A 166 -23.78 -35.45 9.08
N ALA A 167 -23.06 -34.97 10.09
CA ALA A 167 -22.55 -35.82 11.16
C ALA A 167 -23.67 -36.48 11.99
N ALA A 168 -24.70 -35.72 12.36
CA ALA A 168 -25.85 -36.25 13.12
C ALA A 168 -26.63 -37.31 12.31
N MET A 169 -26.87 -37.07 11.03
CA MET A 169 -27.60 -38.02 10.17
C MET A 169 -26.79 -39.29 9.92
N ALA A 170 -25.46 -39.20 9.82
CA ALA A 170 -24.59 -40.37 9.73
C ALA A 170 -24.58 -41.22 11.00
N GLN A 171 -24.68 -40.60 12.19
CA GLN A 171 -24.86 -41.34 13.45
C GLN A 171 -26.20 -42.12 13.45
N LEU A 172 -27.30 -41.48 13.03
CA LEU A 172 -28.60 -42.15 12.91
C LEU A 172 -28.57 -43.29 11.89
N ALA A 173 -27.93 -43.08 10.74
CA ALA A 173 -27.73 -44.11 9.72
C ALA A 173 -26.97 -45.33 10.28
N THR A 174 -25.93 -45.09 11.08
CA THR A 174 -25.14 -46.14 11.73
C THR A 174 -25.99 -46.95 12.71
N VAL A 175 -26.81 -46.28 13.54
CA VAL A 175 -27.71 -46.95 14.49
C VAL A 175 -28.77 -47.78 13.75
N ALA A 176 -29.39 -47.22 12.70
CA ALA A 176 -30.37 -47.96 11.89
C ALA A 176 -29.76 -49.21 11.27
N LYS A 177 -28.54 -49.10 10.73
CA LYS A 177 -27.79 -50.24 10.18
C LYS A 177 -27.51 -51.32 11.23
N LEU A 178 -27.08 -50.94 12.44
CA LEU A 178 -26.84 -51.88 13.54
C LEU A 178 -28.12 -52.55 14.06
N ALA A 179 -29.25 -51.85 14.00
CA ALA A 179 -30.55 -52.36 14.40
C ALA A 179 -31.29 -53.12 13.27
N GLU A 180 -30.61 -53.32 12.13
CA GLU A 180 -31.16 -53.95 10.92
C GLU A 180 -32.47 -53.29 10.43
N GLN A 181 -32.60 -51.98 10.66
CA GLN A 181 -33.74 -51.19 10.21
C GLN A 181 -33.47 -50.56 8.83
N PRO A 182 -34.49 -50.44 7.96
CA PRO A 182 -34.33 -49.71 6.71
C PRO A 182 -34.05 -48.22 7.00
N TYR A 183 -33.13 -47.63 6.23
CA TYR A 183 -32.77 -46.22 6.34
C TYR A 183 -32.70 -45.58 4.96
N THR A 184 -33.31 -44.41 4.82
CA THR A 184 -33.19 -43.57 3.62
C THR A 184 -33.36 -42.12 4.04
N ALA A 185 -32.49 -41.25 3.52
CA ALA A 185 -32.58 -39.81 3.70
C ALA A 185 -32.62 -39.11 2.33
N ILE A 186 -33.50 -38.14 2.17
CA ILE A 186 -33.46 -37.22 1.02
C ILE A 186 -32.62 -36.02 1.44
N TRP A 187 -31.52 -35.80 0.74
CA TRP A 187 -30.59 -34.71 1.01
C TRP A 187 -30.46 -33.79 -0.20
N THR A 188 -30.76 -32.51 -0.04
CA THR A 188 -30.59 -31.53 -1.11
C THR A 188 -29.12 -31.14 -1.25
N SER A 189 -28.55 -31.34 -2.44
CA SER A 189 -27.20 -30.95 -2.80
C SER A 189 -27.03 -29.42 -2.79
N ALA A 190 -25.79 -28.95 -2.80
CA ALA A 190 -25.46 -27.53 -2.94
C ALA A 190 -26.00 -26.91 -4.24
N ASP A 191 -26.21 -27.74 -5.27
CA ASP A 191 -26.74 -27.34 -6.57
C ASP A 191 -28.28 -27.43 -6.63
N GLY A 192 -28.94 -27.73 -5.50
CA GLY A 192 -30.40 -27.82 -5.40
C GLY A 192 -31.01 -29.14 -5.89
N VAL A 193 -30.20 -30.19 -6.03
CA VAL A 193 -30.65 -31.52 -6.47
C VAL A 193 -30.91 -32.40 -5.26
N ASP A 194 -32.09 -33.00 -5.18
CA ASP A 194 -32.40 -33.97 -4.13
C ASP A 194 -31.72 -35.31 -4.41
N VAL A 195 -30.87 -35.74 -3.48
CA VAL A 195 -30.12 -36.98 -3.52
C VAL A 195 -30.66 -37.93 -2.47
N MET A 196 -31.05 -39.14 -2.89
CA MET A 196 -31.46 -40.19 -1.98
C MET A 196 -30.22 -40.95 -1.47
N LEU A 197 -29.98 -40.87 -0.16
CA LEU A 197 -28.85 -41.54 0.50
C LEU A 197 -29.38 -42.68 1.38
N ASP A 198 -28.85 -43.88 1.17
CA ASP A 198 -29.01 -44.98 2.11
C ASP A 198 -28.05 -44.83 3.30
N ALA A 199 -28.02 -45.83 4.19
CA ALA A 199 -27.18 -45.76 5.39
C ALA A 199 -25.69 -45.62 5.04
N ASP A 200 -25.21 -46.33 4.01
CA ASP A 200 -23.81 -46.32 3.60
C ASP A 200 -23.44 -45.01 2.88
N GLY A 201 -24.36 -44.46 2.07
CA GLY A 201 -24.21 -43.15 1.44
C GLY A 201 -24.14 -42.02 2.46
N MET A 202 -24.96 -42.05 3.51
CA MET A 202 -24.93 -41.02 4.56
C MET A 202 -23.63 -41.08 5.39
N VAL A 203 -23.17 -42.30 5.74
CA VAL A 203 -21.88 -42.47 6.43
C VAL A 203 -20.72 -42.04 5.53
N GLY A 204 -20.74 -42.42 4.25
CA GLY A 204 -19.73 -42.02 3.27
C GLY A 204 -19.66 -40.51 3.06
N LEU A 205 -20.80 -39.82 2.98
CA LEU A 205 -20.87 -38.36 2.90
C LEU A 205 -20.22 -37.69 4.12
N ALA A 206 -20.51 -38.19 5.33
CA ALA A 206 -19.91 -37.68 6.56
C ALA A 206 -18.39 -37.92 6.62
N MET A 207 -17.92 -39.10 6.17
CA MET A 207 -16.49 -39.38 6.07
C MET A 207 -15.80 -38.46 5.06
N ALA A 208 -16.42 -38.21 3.90
CA ALA A 208 -15.90 -37.28 2.89
C ALA A 208 -15.82 -35.85 3.44
N ALA A 209 -16.85 -35.40 4.17
CA ALA A 209 -16.83 -34.11 4.84
C ALA A 209 -15.69 -34.02 5.86
N ALA A 210 -15.52 -35.04 6.71
CA ALA A 210 -14.49 -35.09 7.74
C ALA A 210 -13.06 -35.14 7.18
N ALA A 211 -12.83 -35.83 6.07
CA ALA A 211 -11.51 -35.99 5.45
C ALA A 211 -10.91 -34.67 4.93
N ARG A 212 -11.75 -33.65 4.67
CA ARG A 212 -11.31 -32.36 4.15
C ARG A 212 -10.52 -31.55 5.16
N GLN A 213 -10.84 -31.66 6.44
CA GLN A 213 -10.14 -30.94 7.49
C GLN A 213 -8.65 -31.31 7.55
N PRO A 214 -8.24 -32.57 7.75
CA PRO A 214 -6.83 -32.93 7.78
C PRO A 214 -6.12 -32.59 6.45
N ALA A 215 -6.77 -32.79 5.30
CA ALA A 215 -6.20 -32.44 4.00
C ALA A 215 -5.87 -30.94 3.86
N ALA A 216 -6.83 -30.06 4.20
CA ALA A 216 -6.62 -28.62 4.13
C ALA A 216 -5.55 -28.13 5.12
N TYR A 217 -5.49 -28.71 6.32
CA TYR A 217 -4.46 -28.38 7.31
C TYR A 217 -3.07 -28.88 6.91
N GLN A 218 -2.98 -30.05 6.26
CA GLN A 218 -1.72 -30.57 5.73
C GLN A 218 -1.17 -29.65 4.63
N ILE A 219 -2.01 -29.25 3.67
CA ILE A 219 -1.65 -28.29 2.62
C ILE A 219 -1.19 -26.97 3.24
N ALA A 220 -1.97 -26.40 4.16
CA ALA A 220 -1.61 -25.14 4.81
C ALA A 220 -0.26 -25.23 5.54
N THR A 221 0.01 -26.35 6.22
CA THR A 221 1.30 -26.59 6.90
C THR A 221 2.46 -26.63 5.91
N GLN A 222 2.30 -27.34 4.79
CA GLN A 222 3.31 -27.40 3.73
C GLN A 222 3.59 -26.01 3.14
N LEU A 223 2.55 -25.25 2.78
CA LEU A 223 2.70 -23.90 2.21
C LEU A 223 3.36 -22.95 3.21
N LYS A 224 2.98 -22.99 4.50
CA LYS A 224 3.64 -22.17 5.53
C LYS A 224 5.12 -22.51 5.70
N SER A 225 5.50 -23.78 5.56
CA SER A 225 6.91 -24.17 5.55
C SER A 225 7.65 -23.63 4.32
N GLN A 226 7.01 -23.61 3.14
CA GLN A 226 7.59 -23.01 1.93
C GLN A 226 7.74 -21.50 2.09
N ILE A 227 6.74 -20.82 2.67
CA ILE A 227 6.78 -19.37 2.96
C ILE A 227 7.95 -19.05 3.89
N ALA A 228 8.17 -19.86 4.93
CA ALA A 228 9.29 -19.68 5.84
C ALA A 228 10.67 -19.87 5.17
N ALA A 229 10.73 -20.66 4.10
CA ALA A 229 11.95 -20.91 3.33
C ALA A 229 12.18 -19.90 2.18
N ALA A 230 11.12 -19.21 1.72
CA ALA A 230 11.20 -18.29 0.59
C ALA A 230 12.08 -17.07 0.89
N GLY A 231 13.17 -16.88 0.13
CA GLY A 231 14.16 -15.83 0.39
C GLY A 231 13.87 -14.49 -0.29
N ASP A 232 12.97 -14.47 -1.26
CA ASP A 232 12.68 -13.32 -2.10
C ASP A 232 11.20 -13.28 -2.52
N GLU A 233 10.84 -12.20 -3.20
CA GLU A 233 9.48 -11.95 -3.68
C GLU A 233 9.01 -12.99 -4.69
N ALA A 234 9.88 -13.41 -5.62
CA ALA A 234 9.53 -14.36 -6.66
C ALA A 234 9.22 -15.75 -6.08
N ALA A 235 10.02 -16.20 -5.10
CA ALA A 235 9.79 -17.43 -4.38
C ALA A 235 8.47 -17.41 -3.59
N LEU A 236 8.10 -16.27 -2.98
CA LEU A 236 6.80 -16.12 -2.32
C LEU A 236 5.65 -16.14 -3.31
N ALA A 237 5.77 -15.44 -4.45
CA ALA A 237 4.73 -15.39 -5.48
C ALA A 237 4.42 -16.76 -6.10
N ALA A 238 5.40 -17.67 -6.10
CA ALA A 238 5.23 -19.04 -6.61
C ALA A 238 4.43 -19.96 -5.65
N ILE A 239 4.22 -19.57 -4.40
CA ILE A 239 3.54 -20.39 -3.40
C ILE A 239 2.03 -20.17 -3.53
N VAL A 240 1.34 -21.16 -4.10
CA VAL A 240 -0.10 -21.11 -4.36
C VAL A 240 -0.81 -22.29 -3.74
N TRP A 241 -2.06 -22.08 -3.32
CA TRP A 241 -2.92 -23.17 -2.90
C TRP A 241 -3.22 -24.09 -4.09
N PRO A 242 -3.06 -25.42 -3.98
CA PRO A 242 -3.37 -26.35 -5.06
C PRO A 242 -4.83 -26.25 -5.52
N GLN A 243 -5.06 -26.28 -6.83
CA GLN A 243 -6.40 -26.30 -7.43
C GLN A 243 -7.14 -27.60 -7.11
#